data_AF-A0A9Q0F2X4-F1
#
_entry.id   AF-A0A9Q0F2X4-F1
#
_cell.length_a   1.000
_cell.length_b   1.000
_cell.length_c   1.000
_cell.angle_alpha   90.00
_cell.angle_beta   90.00
_cell.angle_gamma   90.00
#
_symmetry.space_group_name_H-M   'P 1'
#
loop_
_entity.id
_entity.type
_entity.pdbx_description
1 polymer ?
#
loop_
_entity_poly.entity_id
_entity_poly.type
_entity_poly.pdbx_seq_one_letter_code
_entity_poly.pdbx_strand_id
1 'polypeptide(L)'
;MDNLDPFSMSIDGDKLHGRGTTDCLGHVAFVTELMKKLGQEKPALKSTVVAVFIASEENTTTQGVGVDQLMKDGVLDDLKNGPL
;
A
#
# COMPACT_ATOMS: atom_id res chain seq x y z
N MET A 1 -0.83 5.25 31.59
CA MET A 1 -0.46 5.06 30.18
C MET A 1 -0.24 6.46 29.64
N ASP A 2 0.98 6.77 29.23
CA ASP A 2 1.29 8.07 28.65
C ASP A 2 0.34 8.34 27.48
N ASN A 3 -0.13 9.58 27.38
CA ASN A 3 -1.09 10.01 26.36
C ASN A 3 -0.37 10.06 25.00
N LEU A 4 -0.26 8.91 24.33
CA LEU A 4 0.31 8.80 23.00
C LEU A 4 -0.61 9.48 22.00
N ASP A 5 -0.10 10.48 21.28
CA ASP A 5 -0.79 11.04 20.12
C ASP A 5 -0.85 9.99 19.00
N PRO A 6 -2.03 9.55 18.57
CA PRO A 6 -2.16 8.50 17.55
C PRO A 6 -1.58 8.89 16.19
N PHE A 7 -1.38 10.18 15.92
CA PHE A 7 -0.83 10.66 14.63
C PHE A 7 0.65 11.02 14.70
N SER A 8 1.29 10.76 15.84
CA SER A 8 2.73 10.87 16.02
C SER A 8 3.32 9.47 16.22
N MET A 9 4.31 9.09 15.41
CA MET A 9 4.98 7.79 15.55
C MET A 9 5.89 7.79 16.79
N SER A 10 5.72 6.81 17.68
CA SER A 10 6.66 6.53 18.77
C SER A 10 7.23 5.12 18.66
N ILE A 11 8.44 4.93 19.20
CA ILE A 11 9.17 3.66 19.15
C ILE A 11 9.42 3.20 20.59
N ASP A 12 9.00 1.98 20.91
CA ASP A 12 9.25 1.32 22.20
C ASP A 12 9.88 -0.05 21.95
N GLY A 13 11.20 -0.14 22.13
CA GLY A 13 11.97 -1.34 21.78
C GLY A 13 11.79 -1.70 20.31
N ASP A 14 11.13 -2.83 20.05
CA ASP A 14 10.81 -3.36 18.73
C ASP A 14 9.42 -2.97 18.21
N LYS A 15 8.67 -2.16 18.97
CA LYS A 15 7.31 -1.76 18.63
C LYS A 15 7.24 -0.35 18.08
N LEU A 16 6.53 -0.22 16.97
CA LEU A 16 6.14 1.04 16.38
C LEU A 16 4.68 1.33 16.77
N HIS A 17 4.44 2.49 17.39
CA HIS A 17 3.12 2.92 17.85
C HIS A 17 2.66 4.12 17.04
N GLY A 18 1.46 4.02 16.47
CA GLY A 18 0.82 5.06 15.66
C GLY A 18 -0.40 4.48 14.95
N ARG A 19 -1.43 5.32 14.71
CA ARG A 19 -2.54 4.94 13.84
C ARG A 19 -1.98 4.78 12.42
N GLY A 20 -2.38 3.71 11.75
CA GLY A 20 -1.89 3.43 10.41
C GLY A 20 -0.67 2.50 10.37
N THR A 21 0.06 2.31 11.48
CA THR A 21 1.33 1.57 11.47
C THR A 21 1.18 0.15 10.92
N THR A 22 0.19 -0.62 11.39
CA THR A 22 -0.10 -1.95 10.85
C THR A 22 -1.17 -1.93 9.76
N ASP A 23 -2.09 -0.96 9.81
CA ASP A 23 -3.25 -0.90 8.92
C ASP A 23 -3.39 0.49 8.31
N CYS A 24 -2.78 0.76 7.14
CA CYS A 24 -1.89 -0.13 6.38
C CYS A 24 -0.57 0.52 5.97
N LEU A 25 -0.23 1.68 6.57
CA LEU A 25 0.90 2.52 6.20
C LEU A 25 2.26 1.81 6.32
N GLY A 26 2.46 0.92 7.29
CA GLY A 26 3.67 0.11 7.37
C GLY A 26 3.84 -0.84 6.17
N HIS A 27 2.76 -1.48 5.73
CA HIS A 27 2.75 -2.32 4.53
C HIS A 27 2.98 -1.48 3.26
N VAL A 28 2.33 -0.31 3.16
CA VAL A 28 2.54 0.64 2.05
C VAL A 28 3.99 1.11 1.99
N ALA A 29 4.59 1.46 3.13
CA ALA A 29 5.99 1.87 3.22
C ALA A 29 6.94 0.75 2.76
N PHE A 30 6.69 -0.49 3.19
CA PHE A 30 7.49 -1.64 2.78
C PHE A 30 7.41 -1.90 1.27
N VAL A 31 6.20 -1.92 0.68
CA VAL A 31 6.03 -2.08 -0.77
C VAL A 31 6.70 -0.93 -1.52
N THR A 32 6.61 0.29 -1.00
CA THR A 32 7.26 1.47 -1.61
C THR A 32 8.79 1.34 -1.60
N GLU A 33 9.40 0.87 -0.51
CA GLU A 33 10.84 0.62 -0.46
C GLU A 33 11.26 -0.51 -1.42
N LEU A 34 10.44 -1.55 -1.59
CA LEU A 34 10.66 -2.58 -2.60
C LEU A 34 10.66 -1.99 -4.01
N MET A 35 9.64 -1.21 -4.38
CA MET A 35 9.53 -0.59 -5.70
C MET A 35 10.67 0.39 -5.98
N LYS A 36 11.07 1.17 -4.97
CA LYS A 36 12.25 2.04 -5.01
C LYS A 36 13.52 1.23 -5.29
N LYS A 37 13.72 0.11 -4.59
CA LYS A 37 14.88 -0.76 -4.82
C LYS A 37 14.89 -1.40 -6.20
N LEU A 38 13.75 -1.87 -6.70
CA LEU A 38 13.63 -2.36 -8.08
C LEU A 38 14.00 -1.28 -9.10
N GLY A 39 13.56 -0.04 -8.89
CA GLY A 39 13.89 1.09 -9.78
C GLY A 39 15.35 1.55 -9.72
N GLN A 40 16.01 1.39 -8.57
CA GLN A 40 17.44 1.71 -8.39
C GLN A 40 18.34 0.64 -8.99
N GLU A 41 18.13 -0.62 -8.61
CA GLU A 41 19.02 -1.73 -8.98
C GLU A 41 18.72 -2.26 -10.40
N LYS A 42 17.50 -2.03 -10.91
CA LYS A 42 17.02 -2.45 -12.24
C LYS A 42 17.42 -3.88 -12.62
N PRO A 43 17.16 -4.88 -11.76
CA PRO A 43 17.48 -6.25 -12.08
C PRO A 43 16.68 -6.72 -13.31
N ALA A 44 17.20 -7.70 -14.04
CA ALA A 44 16.44 -8.37 -15.08
C ALA A 44 15.30 -9.19 -14.46
N LEU A 45 14.06 -8.69 -14.57
CA LEU A 45 12.87 -9.35 -14.03
C LEU A 45 12.27 -10.30 -15.07
N LYS A 46 11.75 -11.44 -14.59
CA LYS A 46 10.97 -12.38 -15.41
C LYS A 46 9.51 -11.96 -15.56
N SER A 47 9.03 -11.11 -14.65
CA SER A 47 7.64 -10.65 -14.58
C SER A 47 7.61 -9.16 -14.30
N THR A 48 6.56 -8.50 -14.76
CA THR A 48 6.27 -7.10 -14.40
C THR A 48 5.71 -7.06 -12.98
N VAL A 49 6.17 -6.10 -12.18
CA VAL A 49 5.60 -5.81 -10.85
C VAL A 49 4.83 -4.51 -10.95
N VAL A 50 3.53 -4.55 -10.62
CA VAL A 50 2.65 -3.37 -10.59
C VAL A 50 2.10 -3.23 -9.17
N ALA A 51 2.29 -2.06 -8.58
CA ALA A 51 1.76 -1.73 -7.25
C ALA A 51 0.62 -0.72 -7.41
N VAL A 52 -0.54 -1.02 -6.80
CA VAL A 52 -1.73 -0.17 -6.80
C VAL A 52 -2.02 0.23 -5.36
N PHE A 53 -1.99 1.54 -5.08
CA PHE A 53 -2.33 2.08 -3.77
C PHE A 53 -3.68 2.77 -3.82
N ILE A 54 -4.56 2.43 -2.89
CA ILE A 54 -5.87 3.07 -2.73
C ILE A 54 -6.00 3.68 -1.34
N ALA A 55 -6.78 4.76 -1.24
CA ALA A 55 -7.03 5.48 0.02
C ALA A 55 -8.44 5.23 0.57
N SER A 56 -9.18 4.28 0.00
CA SER A 56 -10.59 4.05 0.28
C SER A 56 -10.89 2.67 0.85
N GLU A 57 -9.88 1.91 1.28
CA GLU A 57 -10.07 0.56 1.82
C GLU A 57 -10.94 0.60 3.08
N GLU A 58 -10.66 1.53 3.99
CA GLU A 58 -11.44 1.79 5.20
C GLU A 58 -12.79 2.51 4.93
N ASN A 59 -13.07 2.90 3.69
CA ASN A 59 -14.29 3.61 3.35
C ASN A 59 -15.43 2.63 3.03
N THR A 60 -16.53 2.76 3.78
CA THR A 60 -17.73 1.91 3.63
C THR A 60 -18.93 2.63 2.99
N THR A 61 -18.82 3.92 2.71
CA THR A 61 -19.99 4.75 2.35
C THR A 61 -19.86 5.46 1.00
N THR A 62 -18.67 5.94 0.65
CA THR A 62 -18.45 6.63 -0.62
C THR A 62 -18.35 5.61 -1.75
N GLN A 63 -19.27 5.69 -2.71
CA GLN A 63 -19.22 4.86 -3.92
C GLN A 63 -18.34 5.51 -4.99
N GLY A 64 -17.90 4.71 -5.96
CA GLY A 64 -17.14 5.20 -7.11
C GLY A 64 -15.70 5.61 -6.80
N VAL A 65 -15.11 5.04 -5.74
CA VAL A 65 -13.70 5.22 -5.36
C VAL A 65 -13.05 3.86 -5.11
N GLY A 66 -11.72 3.80 -5.11
CA GLY A 66 -10.98 2.57 -4.79
C GLY A 66 -10.83 1.58 -5.94
N VAL A 67 -10.43 0.35 -5.60
CA VAL A 67 -10.12 -0.70 -6.58
C VAL A 67 -11.31 -0.99 -7.49
N ASP A 68 -12.53 -1.03 -6.95
CA ASP A 68 -13.74 -1.30 -7.74
C ASP A 68 -13.94 -0.27 -8.86
N GLN A 69 -13.68 1.01 -8.57
CA GLN A 69 -13.78 2.04 -9.60
C GLN A 69 -12.67 1.91 -10.63
N LEU A 70 -11.42 1.67 -10.20
CA LEU A 70 -10.30 1.43 -11.11
C LEU A 70 -10.55 0.25 -12.06
N MET A 71 -11.17 -0.83 -11.56
CA MET A 71 -11.57 -1.97 -12.38
C MET A 71 -12.68 -1.61 -13.37
N LYS A 72 -13.70 -0.85 -12.96
CA LYS A 72 -14.79 -0.40 -13.84
C LYS A 72 -14.27 0.47 -14.98
N ASP A 73 -13.28 1.32 -14.70
CA ASP A 73 -12.67 2.22 -15.67
C ASP A 73 -11.62 1.55 -16.56
N GLY A 74 -11.37 0.24 -16.37
CA GLY A 74 -10.43 -0.53 -17.19
C GLY A 74 -8.95 -0.27 -16.90
N VAL A 75 -8.62 0.47 -15.82
CA VAL A 75 -7.24 0.86 -15.49
C VAL A 75 -6.37 -0.36 -15.16
N LEU A 76 -6.98 -1.43 -14.65
CA LEU A 76 -6.29 -2.66 -14.24
C LEU A 76 -6.40 -3.79 -15.28
N ASP A 77 -6.85 -3.50 -16.50
CA ASP A 77 -7.11 -4.52 -17.52
C ASP A 77 -5.87 -5.32 -17.91
N ASP A 78 -4.71 -4.66 -17.96
CA ASP A 78 -3.42 -5.30 -18.28
C ASP A 78 -3.00 -6.34 -17.23
N LEU A 79 -3.53 -6.25 -16.00
CA LEU A 79 -3.23 -7.19 -14.92
C LEU A 79 -4.09 -8.47 -14.99
N LYS A 80 -5.23 -8.45 -15.70
CA LYS A 80 -6.20 -9.55 -15.73
C LYS A 80 -5.64 -10.86 -16.31
N ASN A 81 -4.60 -10.77 -17.14
CA ASN A 81 -3.96 -11.91 -17.79
C ASN A 81 -2.63 -12.31 -17.14
N GLY A 82 -2.32 -11.77 -15.96
CA GLY A 82 -1.12 -12.12 -15.22
C GLY A 82 -1.13 -13.58 -14.73
N PRO A 83 0.05 -14.15 -14.42
CA PRO A 83 0.13 -15.48 -13.82
C PRO A 83 -0.57 -15.50 -12.45
N LEU A 84 -1.40 -16.53 -12.23
CA LEU A 84 -1.97 -16.89 -10.91
C LEU A 84 -0.92 -17.61 -10.05
#